data_AF-A0A2A5M5W8-F1
#
_entry.id   AF-A0A2A5M5W8-F1
#
_cell.length_a   1.000
_cell.length_b   1.000
_cell.length_c   1.000
_cell.angle_alpha   90.00
_cell.angle_beta   90.00
_cell.angle_gamma   90.00
#
_symmetry.space_group_name_H-M   'P 1'
#
loop_
_entity.id
_entity.type
_entity.pdbx_description
1 polymer ?
#
loop_
_entity_poly.entity_id
_entity_poly.type
_entity_poly.pdbx_seq_one_letter_code
_entity_poly.pdbx_strand_id
1 'polypeptide(L)'
;TPKERVKKLVKHAKGFIYLLASIGITGTKSVEEAVLQDKVKEIRSFTNLPIFVGFGIQNNQDVKRMRKVADGVIVGTSIVKCFKQGNLDIIMKDIEEIFKK
;
A
#
# COMPACT_ATOMS: atom_id res chain seq x y z
N THR A 1 -4.68 11.59 -9.43
CA THR A 1 -4.63 12.92 -8.75
C THR A 1 -3.67 13.85 -9.48
N PRO A 2 -4.10 15.06 -9.86
CA PRO A 2 -3.24 16.06 -10.51
C PRO A 2 -2.03 16.45 -9.66
N LYS A 3 -0.90 16.75 -10.31
CA LYS A 3 0.40 17.06 -9.68
C LYS A 3 0.33 18.26 -8.72
N GLU A 4 -0.34 19.35 -9.13
CA GLU A 4 -0.53 20.55 -8.29
C GLU A 4 -1.24 20.24 -6.97
N ARG A 5 -2.24 19.35 -7.03
CA ARG A 5 -2.97 18.90 -5.83
C ARG A 5 -2.08 18.07 -4.93
N VAL A 6 -1.24 17.18 -5.48
CA VAL A 6 -0.27 16.40 -4.70
C VAL A 6 0.67 17.34 -3.96
N LYS A 7 1.31 18.29 -4.67
CA LYS A 7 2.22 19.29 -4.08
C LYS A 7 1.58 20.05 -2.92
N LYS A 8 0.34 20.52 -3.10
CA LYS A 8 -0.39 21.26 -2.04
C LYS A 8 -0.64 20.40 -0.80
N LEU A 9 -1.06 19.14 -0.98
CA LEU A 9 -1.38 18.23 0.13
C LEU A 9 -0.13 17.83 0.91
N VAL A 10 0.95 17.44 0.21
CA VAL A 10 2.13 16.88 0.88
C VAL A 10 3.01 17.92 1.55
N LYS A 11 2.94 19.20 1.12
CA LYS A 11 3.71 20.31 1.70
C LYS A 11 3.46 20.51 3.20
N HIS A 12 2.24 20.25 3.66
CA HIS A 12 1.84 20.44 5.06
C HIS A 12 1.50 19.12 5.77
N ALA A 13 1.71 17.98 5.11
CA ALA A 13 1.47 16.66 5.68
C ALA A 13 2.45 16.35 6.81
N LYS A 14 2.07 15.38 7.66
CA LYS A 14 2.86 14.82 8.76
C LYS A 14 2.65 13.30 8.80
N GLY A 15 3.55 12.59 9.46
CA GLY A 15 3.49 11.13 9.54
C GLY A 15 3.94 10.48 8.23
N PHE A 16 3.00 10.03 7.41
CA PHE A 16 3.28 9.35 6.15
C PHE A 16 2.26 9.73 5.06
N ILE A 17 2.62 9.51 3.80
CA ILE A 17 1.71 9.67 2.68
C ILE A 17 1.04 8.33 2.39
N TYR A 18 -0.29 8.27 2.53
CA TYR A 18 -1.07 7.10 2.13
C TYR A 18 -1.35 7.15 0.62
N LEU A 19 -0.62 6.35 -0.15
CA LEU A 19 -0.85 6.16 -1.58
C LEU A 19 -1.81 4.98 -1.82
N LEU A 20 -2.95 5.26 -2.44
CA LEU A 20 -3.91 4.21 -2.82
C LEU A 20 -3.49 3.54 -4.13
N ALA A 21 -3.30 2.22 -4.10
CA ALA A 21 -3.20 1.39 -5.29
C ALA A 21 -4.61 1.18 -5.88
N SER A 22 -5.08 2.16 -6.65
CA SER A 22 -6.44 2.22 -7.20
C SER A 22 -6.85 0.99 -8.03
N ILE A 23 -7.84 0.22 -7.57
CA ILE A 23 -8.56 -0.78 -8.40
C ILE A 23 -9.68 -0.14 -9.25
N GLY A 24 -9.58 1.16 -9.56
CA GLY A 24 -10.71 2.00 -9.96
C GLY A 24 -10.74 2.57 -11.38
N ILE A 25 -9.88 2.10 -12.31
CA ILE A 25 -10.07 2.34 -13.76
C ILE A 25 -10.22 0.97 -14.44
N THR A 26 -11.45 0.47 -14.38
CA THR A 26 -12.06 -0.62 -15.17
C THR A 26 -11.30 -1.95 -15.29
N GLY A 27 -11.87 -3.00 -14.67
CA GLY A 27 -11.71 -4.38 -15.12
C GLY A 27 -10.37 -5.04 -14.75
N THR A 28 -10.40 -5.83 -13.66
CA THR A 28 -9.57 -7.03 -13.48
C THR A 28 -8.04 -6.94 -13.35
N LYS A 29 -7.42 -5.77 -13.13
CA LYS A 29 -5.99 -5.73 -12.73
C LYS A 29 -5.69 -4.75 -11.59
N SER A 30 -4.83 -5.19 -10.67
CA SER A 30 -4.09 -4.31 -9.76
C SER A 30 -3.37 -3.22 -10.56
N VAL A 31 -3.24 -2.00 -10.03
CA VAL A 31 -2.43 -0.94 -10.66
C VAL A 31 -1.07 -1.51 -11.05
N GLU A 32 -0.66 -1.24 -12.28
CA GLU A 32 0.66 -1.65 -12.75
C GLU A 32 1.74 -1.04 -11.85
N GLU A 33 2.72 -1.88 -11.48
CA GLU A 33 3.80 -1.49 -10.56
C GLU A 33 4.53 -0.22 -11.03
N ALA A 34 4.73 -0.09 -12.35
CA ALA A 34 5.36 1.08 -12.97
C ALA A 34 4.60 2.39 -12.69
N VAL A 35 3.27 2.38 -12.78
CA VAL A 35 2.44 3.56 -12.50
C VAL A 35 2.55 3.99 -11.03
N LEU A 36 2.62 3.01 -10.12
CA LEU A 36 2.86 3.30 -8.71
C LEU A 36 4.26 3.85 -8.47
N GLN A 37 5.29 3.29 -9.09
CA GLN A 37 6.68 3.78 -8.99
C GLN A 37 6.79 5.23 -9.48
N ASP A 38 6.19 5.56 -10.62
CA ASP A 38 6.17 6.93 -11.13
C ASP A 38 5.47 7.87 -10.17
N LYS A 39 4.36 7.43 -9.57
CA LYS A 39 3.62 8.26 -8.62
C LYS A 39 4.38 8.46 -7.30
N VAL A 40 5.07 7.43 -6.82
CA VAL A 40 6.00 7.53 -5.68
C VAL A 40 7.10 8.53 -5.99
N LYS A 41 7.73 8.45 -7.17
CA LYS A 41 8.78 9.38 -7.60
C LYS A 41 8.29 10.83 -7.67
N GLU A 42 7.08 11.05 -8.18
CA GLU A 42 6.44 12.37 -8.20
C GLU A 42 6.23 12.90 -6.78
N ILE A 43 5.68 12.10 -5.87
CA ILE A 43 5.43 12.51 -4.47
C ILE A 43 6.74 12.84 -3.77
N ARG A 44 7.79 12.02 -3.94
CA ARG A 44 9.12 12.25 -3.35
C ARG A 44 9.75 13.57 -3.79
N SER A 45 9.39 14.08 -4.98
CA SER A 45 9.88 15.39 -5.42
C SER A 45 9.32 16.58 -4.60
N PHE A 46 8.31 16.34 -3.77
CA PHE A 46 7.63 17.37 -2.96
C PHE A 46 7.71 17.14 -1.45
N THR A 47 8.12 15.95 -0.99
CA THR A 47 8.20 15.62 0.43
C THR A 47 9.20 14.49 0.70
N ASN A 48 9.76 14.50 1.92
CA ASN A 48 10.63 13.43 2.44
C ASN A 48 9.89 12.48 3.39
N LEU A 49 8.57 12.64 3.56
CA LEU A 49 7.79 11.75 4.40
C LEU A 49 7.75 10.34 3.78
N PRO A 50 7.72 9.28 4.62
CA PRO A 50 7.56 7.92 4.13
C PRO A 50 6.24 7.78 3.36
N ILE A 51 6.26 6.99 2.30
CA ILE A 51 5.10 6.73 1.45
C ILE A 51 4.68 5.28 1.66
N PHE A 52 3.44 5.06 2.09
CA PHE A 52 2.88 3.73 2.30
C PHE A 52 1.81 3.45 1.26
N VAL A 53 1.88 2.27 0.65
CA VAL A 53 0.89 1.83 -0.34
C VAL A 53 -0.10 0.89 0.31
N GLY A 54 -1.39 1.12 0.08
CA GLY A 54 -2.46 0.22 0.49
C GLY A 54 -3.53 0.12 -0.58
N PHE A 55 -4.60 -0.60 -0.24
CA PHE A 55 -5.74 -0.93 -1.11
C PHE A 55 -5.46 -2.07 -2.10
N GLY A 56 -6.18 -3.18 -1.98
CA GLY A 56 -6.05 -4.34 -2.89
C GLY A 56 -4.90 -5.32 -2.59
N ILE A 57 -4.15 -5.13 -1.50
CA ILE A 57 -3.02 -6.00 -1.11
C ILE A 57 -3.57 -7.19 -0.33
N GLN A 58 -3.41 -8.40 -0.87
CA GLN A 58 -4.08 -9.58 -0.32
C GLN A 58 -3.16 -10.63 0.26
N ASN A 59 -1.99 -10.84 -0.35
CA ASN A 59 -1.09 -11.96 -0.04
C ASN A 59 0.38 -11.51 0.04
N ASN A 60 1.27 -12.44 0.39
CA ASN A 60 2.70 -12.17 0.52
C ASN A 60 3.37 -11.68 -0.77
N GLN A 61 2.93 -12.19 -1.93
CA GLN A 61 3.49 -11.78 -3.22
C GLN A 61 3.18 -10.31 -3.50
N ASP A 62 1.95 -9.85 -3.19
CA ASP A 62 1.59 -8.44 -3.26
C ASP A 62 2.45 -7.59 -2.32
N VAL A 63 2.64 -8.03 -1.07
CA VAL A 63 3.48 -7.33 -0.09
C VAL A 63 4.93 -7.21 -0.60
N LYS A 64 5.52 -8.31 -1.09
CA LYS A 64 6.90 -8.32 -1.62
C LYS A 64 7.04 -7.41 -2.84
N ARG A 65 6.05 -7.38 -3.72
CA ARG A 65 6.01 -6.48 -4.88
C ARG A 65 5.94 -5.02 -4.43
N MET A 66 5.02 -4.68 -3.54
CA MET A 66 4.83 -3.30 -3.08
C MET A 66 6.00 -2.77 -2.23
N ARG A 67 6.70 -3.64 -1.49
CA ARG A 67 7.94 -3.29 -0.76
C ARG A 67 9.07 -2.78 -1.67
N LYS A 68 9.06 -3.11 -2.97
CA LYS A 68 10.02 -2.59 -3.95
C LYS A 68 9.68 -1.19 -4.44
N VAL A 69 8.43 -0.76 -4.23
CA VAL A 69 7.85 0.47 -4.79
C VAL A 69 7.81 1.59 -3.76
N ALA A 70 7.51 1.26 -2.50
CA ALA A 70 7.21 2.23 -1.45
C ALA A 70 7.89 1.89 -0.12
N ASP A 71 7.90 2.83 0.83
CA ASP A 71 8.56 2.66 2.14
C ASP A 71 7.80 1.72 3.08
N GLY A 72 6.54 1.40 2.76
CA GLY A 72 5.69 0.54 3.57
C GLY A 72 4.43 0.08 2.83
N VAL A 73 3.79 -0.92 3.44
CA VAL A 73 2.65 -1.64 2.86
C VAL A 73 1.53 -1.73 3.88
N ILE A 74 0.30 -1.42 3.47
CA ILE A 74 -0.89 -1.45 4.31
C ILE A 74 -1.82 -2.57 3.84
N VAL A 75 -2.03 -3.56 4.70
CA VAL A 75 -2.93 -4.70 4.47
C VAL A 75 -4.15 -4.54 5.38
N GLY A 76 -5.34 -4.40 4.79
CA GLY A 76 -6.59 -4.20 5.53
C GLY A 76 -7.48 -5.44 5.55
N THR A 77 -8.20 -5.68 4.45
CA THR A 77 -9.23 -6.73 4.37
C THR A 77 -8.70 -8.13 4.61
N SER A 78 -7.48 -8.46 4.19
CA SER A 78 -6.87 -9.77 4.49
C SER A 78 -6.63 -9.96 5.99
N ILE A 79 -6.17 -8.92 6.70
CA ILE A 79 -5.97 -9.01 8.15
C ILE A 79 -7.31 -9.24 8.84
N VAL A 80 -8.35 -8.47 8.52
CA VAL A 80 -9.70 -8.65 9.10
C VAL A 80 -10.24 -10.07 8.84
N LYS A 81 -9.94 -10.67 7.68
CA LYS A 81 -10.34 -12.06 7.36
C LYS A 81 -9.66 -13.08 8.27
N CYS A 82 -8.38 -12.91 8.61
CA CYS A 82 -7.67 -13.79 9.55
C CYS A 82 -8.42 -13.82 10.89
N PHE A 83 -8.81 -12.66 11.43
CA PHE A 83 -9.51 -12.56 12.72
C PHE A 83 -10.87 -13.26 12.78
N LYS A 84 -11.47 -13.65 11.65
CA LYS A 84 -12.74 -14.40 11.61
C LYS A 84 -12.62 -15.85 12.11
N GLN A 85 -11.41 -16.39 12.21
CA GLN A 85 -11.16 -17.80 12.52
C GLN A 85 -11.35 -18.17 14.00
N GLY A 86 -11.37 -17.19 14.91
CA GLY A 86 -11.63 -17.43 16.34
C GLY A 86 -10.52 -18.16 17.11
N ASN A 87 -9.34 -18.36 16.52
CA ASN A 87 -8.17 -18.97 17.15
C ASN A 87 -6.94 -18.08 16.95
N LEU A 88 -6.33 -17.62 18.06
CA LEU A 88 -5.20 -16.69 18.04
C LEU A 88 -3.96 -17.27 17.36
N ASP A 89 -3.66 -18.56 17.51
CA ASP A 89 -2.48 -19.18 16.90
C ASP A 89 -2.58 -19.20 15.38
N ILE A 90 -3.78 -19.48 14.86
CA ILE A 90 -4.04 -19.46 13.41
C ILE A 90 -3.97 -18.02 12.88
N ILE A 91 -4.56 -17.06 13.61
CA ILE A 91 -4.51 -15.63 13.25
C ILE A 91 -3.06 -15.16 13.14
N MET A 92 -2.21 -15.46 14.13
CA MET A 92 -0.81 -15.04 14.13
C MET A 92 -0.04 -15.69 12.97
N LYS A 93 -0.24 -16.99 12.74
CA LYS A 93 0.37 -17.70 11.61
C LYS A 93 0.01 -17.08 10.26
N ASP A 94 -1.26 -16.75 10.04
CA ASP A 94 -1.73 -16.17 8.78
C ASP A 94 -1.17 -14.76 8.57
N ILE A 95 -1.10 -13.94 9.63
CA ILE A 95 -0.50 -12.60 9.57
C ILE A 95 1.00 -12.70 9.24
N GLU A 96 1.73 -13.62 9.86
CA GLU A 96 3.14 -13.87 9.56
C GLU A 96 3.35 -14.30 8.11
N GLU A 97 2.50 -15.19 7.59
CA GLU A 97 2.58 -15.64 6.19
C GLU A 97 2.38 -14.48 5.22
N ILE A 98 1.45 -13.55 5.50
CA ILE A 98 1.27 -12.33 4.70
C ILE A 98 2.55 -11.47 4.67
N PHE A 99 3.25 -11.32 5.80
CA PHE A 99 4.39 -10.40 5.90
C PHE A 99 5.78 -11.03 5.75
N LYS A 100 5.85 -12.35 5.54
CA LYS A 100 7.07 -13.14 5.35
C LYS A 100 8.09 -12.44 4.45
N LYS A 101 9.35 -12.40 4.89
CA LYS A 101 10.45 -11.77 4.15
C LYS A 101 10.82 -12.56 2.89
#